data_AF-A0A9Q4DLB1-F1
#
_entry.id   AF-A0A9Q4DLB1-F1
#
_cell.length_a   1.000
_cell.length_b   1.000
_cell.length_c   1.000
_cell.angle_alpha   90.00
_cell.angle_beta   90.00
_cell.angle_gamma   90.00
#
_symmetry.space_group_name_H-M   'P 1'
#
loop_
_entity.id
_entity.type
_entity.pdbx_description
1 polymer ?
#
loop_
_entity_poly.entity_id
_entity_poly.type
_entity_poly.pdbx_seq_one_letter_code
_entity_poly.pdbx_strand_id
1 'polypeptide(L)'
;EEGISLSQSKYACDILCHFNMEDCKLAPSPFQSRVKISVTCTSPEVDATLYRQLVGKLLYLTHTRPDLSFVVGLVDRFMKNPHESHCKAAKRILCY
;
A
#
# COMPACT_ATOMS: atom_id res chain seq x y z
N GLU A 1 -30.02 -13.43 12.12
CA GLU A 1 -28.87 -12.54 12.36
C GLU A 1 -28.21 -12.26 11.03
N GLU A 2 -28.25 -11.02 10.54
CA GLU A 2 -27.48 -10.62 9.36
C GLU A 2 -26.03 -10.41 9.80
N GLY A 3 -25.23 -11.48 9.69
CA GLY A 3 -23.80 -11.42 10.00
C GLY A 3 -23.08 -10.54 8.99
N ILE A 4 -22.28 -9.59 9.48
CA ILE A 4 -21.36 -8.82 8.63
C ILE A 4 -20.27 -9.80 8.15
N SER A 5 -20.41 -10.30 6.92
CA SER A 5 -19.38 -11.11 6.27
C SER A 5 -18.36 -10.19 5.61
N LEU A 6 -17.21 -10.00 6.26
CA LEU A 6 -16.10 -9.26 5.68
C LEU A 6 -15.25 -10.20 4.82
N SER A 7 -15.48 -10.19 3.51
CA SER A 7 -14.60 -10.88 2.56
C SER A 7 -13.33 -10.06 2.35
N GLN A 8 -12.16 -10.63 2.68
CA GLN A 8 -10.86 -9.97 2.42
C GLN A 8 -10.67 -9.63 0.95
N SER A 9 -11.12 -10.51 0.05
CA SER A 9 -11.05 -10.29 -1.38
C SER A 9 -11.86 -9.07 -1.78
N LYS A 10 -13.02 -8.86 -1.14
CA LYS A 10 -13.84 -7.66 -1.33
C LYS A 10 -13.12 -6.43 -0.78
N TYR A 11 -12.54 -6.50 0.41
CA TYR A 11 -11.79 -5.38 0.99
C TYR A 11 -10.59 -4.97 0.12
N ALA A 12 -9.82 -5.94 -0.39
CA ALA A 12 -8.71 -5.69 -1.30
C ALA A 12 -9.18 -5.06 -2.61
N CYS A 13 -10.28 -5.56 -3.19
CA CYS A 13 -10.91 -4.98 -4.37
C CYS A 13 -11.37 -3.54 -4.11
N ASP A 14 -12.08 -3.29 -3.01
CA ASP A 14 -12.57 -1.96 -2.64
C ASP A 14 -11.41 -0.96 -2.47
N ILE A 15 -10.25 -1.40 -1.95
CA ILE A 15 -9.05 -0.55 -1.89
C ILE A 15 -8.52 -0.26 -3.29
N LEU A 16 -8.43 -1.26 -4.18
CA LEU A 16 -8.00 -1.07 -5.57
C LEU A 16 -8.92 -0.07 -6.30
N CYS A 17 -10.24 -0.21 -6.17
CA CYS A 17 -11.23 0.73 -6.70
C CYS A 17 -11.00 2.14 -6.16
N HIS A 18 -10.81 2.29 -4.85
CA HIS A 18 -10.64 3.59 -4.19
C HIS A 18 -9.41 4.38 -4.69
N PHE A 19 -8.33 3.67 -5.08
CA PHE A 19 -7.12 4.29 -5.61
C PHE A 19 -7.03 4.27 -7.15
N ASN A 20 -8.11 3.92 -7.85
CA ASN A 20 -8.16 3.77 -9.32
C ASN A 20 -7.11 2.78 -9.85
N MET A 21 -7.03 1.60 -9.22
CA MET A 21 -6.04 0.56 -9.49
C MET A 21 -6.67 -0.79 -9.85
N GLU A 22 -7.92 -0.79 -10.30
CA GLU A 22 -8.66 -2.00 -10.69
C GLU A 22 -7.94 -2.78 -11.81
N ASP A 23 -7.34 -2.07 -12.76
CA ASP A 23 -6.56 -2.64 -13.87
C ASP A 23 -5.07 -2.83 -13.55
N CYS A 24 -4.68 -2.81 -12.27
CA CYS A 24 -3.27 -2.95 -11.92
C CYS A 24 -2.75 -4.35 -12.28
N LYS A 25 -1.62 -4.41 -12.98
CA LYS A 25 -0.95 -5.67 -13.27
C LYS A 25 -0.46 -6.31 -11.97
N LEU A 26 -0.76 -7.60 -11.80
CA LEU A 26 -0.29 -8.38 -10.66
C LEU A 26 1.24 -8.27 -10.55
N ALA A 27 1.72 -7.80 -9.41
CA ALA A 27 3.13 -7.77 -9.09
C ALA A 27 3.53 -9.16 -8.58
N PRO A 28 4.60 -9.79 -9.10
CA PRO A 28 5.05 -11.10 -8.60
C PRO A 28 5.72 -11.03 -7.23
N SER A 29 5.98 -9.82 -6.73
CA SER A 29 6.59 -9.58 -5.43
C SER A 29 6.17 -8.20 -4.92
N PRO A 30 5.84 -8.09 -3.61
CA PRO A 30 5.33 -6.84 -3.03
C PRO A 30 6.43 -5.77 -2.93
N PHE A 31 7.71 -6.16 -3.05
CA PHE A 31 8.84 -5.27 -2.94
C PHE A 31 10.01 -5.70 -3.83
N GLN A 32 10.54 -4.78 -4.63
CA GLN A 32 11.75 -5.02 -5.42
C GLN A 32 12.98 -4.61 -4.61
N SER A 33 13.84 -5.58 -4.28
CA SER A 33 15.09 -5.39 -3.53
C SER A 33 16.07 -4.38 -4.15
N ARG A 34 15.91 -4.05 -5.44
CA ARG A 34 16.74 -3.04 -6.14
C ARG A 34 16.24 -1.60 -5.95
N VAL A 35 15.01 -1.39 -5.46
CA VAL A 35 14.46 -0.05 -5.19
C VAL A 35 14.76 0.29 -3.74
N LYS A 36 15.88 0.98 -3.52
CA LYS A 36 16.12 1.61 -2.21
C LYS A 36 15.06 2.70 -2.02
N ILE A 37 14.12 2.49 -1.11
CA ILE A 37 13.24 3.57 -0.63
C ILE A 37 14.16 4.54 0.13
N SER A 38 14.63 5.57 -0.55
CA SER A 38 15.60 6.53 0.00
C SER A 38 14.88 7.58 0.84
N VAL A 39 15.44 7.88 2.00
CA VAL A 39 15.02 9.01 2.86
C VAL A 39 15.23 10.35 2.15
N THR A 40 16.25 10.43 1.29
CA THR A 40 16.50 11.55 0.38
C THR A 40 15.92 11.21 -0.98
N CYS A 41 14.60 11.39 -1.13
CA CYS A 41 13.95 11.30 -2.43
C CYS A 41 13.93 12.66 -3.11
N THR A 42 14.47 12.73 -4.33
CA THR A 42 14.35 13.89 -5.22
C THR A 42 13.00 13.93 -5.95
N SER A 43 12.18 12.90 -5.78
CA SER A 43 10.83 12.84 -6.33
C SER A 43 9.93 13.90 -5.69
N PRO A 44 8.92 14.41 -6.41
CA PRO A 44 7.99 15.38 -5.86
C PRO A 44 7.26 14.81 -4.63
N GLU A 45 6.95 15.72 -3.69
CA GLU A 45 6.08 15.42 -2.57
C GLU A 45 4.67 15.08 -3.06
N VAL A 46 4.00 14.21 -2.33
CA VAL A 46 2.62 13.79 -2.63
C VAL A 46 1.71 14.15 -1.45
N ASP A 47 0.40 14.12 -1.69
CA ASP A 47 -0.57 14.38 -0.64
C ASP A 47 -0.42 13.37 0.52
N ALA A 48 0.02 13.90 1.67
CA ALA A 48 0.26 13.10 2.86
C ALA A 48 -1.02 12.46 3.43
N THR A 49 -2.18 13.08 3.21
CA THR A 49 -3.47 12.55 3.65
C THR A 49 -3.82 11.29 2.87
N LEU A 50 -3.73 11.35 1.54
CA LEU A 50 -3.97 10.19 0.67
C LEU A 50 -2.97 9.06 0.95
N TYR A 51 -1.70 9.40 1.17
CA TYR A 51 -0.69 8.41 1.52
C TYR A 51 -0.98 7.71 2.86
N ARG A 52 -1.35 8.47 3.91
CA ARG A 52 -1.71 7.90 5.21
C ARG A 52 -2.94 7.00 5.13
N GLN A 53 -3.95 7.38 4.34
CA GLN A 53 -5.12 6.55 4.08
C GLN A 53 -4.74 5.22 3.41
N LEU A 54 -3.85 5.27 2.41
CA LEU A 54 -3.35 4.08 1.74
C LEU A 54 -2.60 3.16 2.71
N VAL A 55 -1.64 3.70 3.47
CA VAL A 55 -0.88 2.90 4.42
C VAL A 55 -1.76 2.35 5.55
N GLY A 56 -2.77 3.09 6.02
CA GLY A 56 -3.73 2.58 6.99
C GLY A 56 -4.53 1.38 6.48
N LYS A 57 -4.96 1.42 5.21
CA LYS A 57 -5.63 0.27 4.54
C LYS A 57 -4.67 -0.91 4.35
N LEU A 58 -3.41 -0.66 4.02
CA LEU A 58 -2.37 -1.70 3.94
C LEU A 58 -2.08 -2.33 5.30
N LEU A 59 -2.03 -1.54 6.37
CA LEU A 59 -1.87 -2.03 7.74
C LEU A 59 -3.01 -2.99 8.12
N TYR A 60 -4.25 -2.68 7.74
CA TYR A 60 -5.36 -3.62 7.94
C TYR A 60 -5.14 -4.95 7.20
N LEU A 61 -4.66 -4.90 5.96
CA LEU A 61 -4.32 -6.11 5.20
C LEU A 61 -3.23 -6.95 5.88
N THR A 62 -2.27 -6.34 6.60
CA THR A 62 -1.22 -7.11 7.29
C THR A 62 -1.74 -8.07 8.35
N HIS A 63 -2.87 -7.76 9.00
CA HIS A 63 -3.48 -8.65 9.99
C HIS A 63 -3.86 -10.00 9.40
N THR A 64 -4.17 -10.00 8.10
CA THR A 64 -4.61 -11.17 7.36
C THR A 64 -3.58 -11.71 6.38
N ARG A 65 -2.60 -10.88 6.00
CA ARG A 65 -1.48 -11.16 5.10
C ARG A 65 -0.17 -10.78 5.80
N PRO A 66 0.29 -11.58 6.78
CA PRO A 66 1.46 -11.24 7.58
C PRO A 66 2.75 -11.21 6.73
N ASP A 67 2.75 -11.83 5.55
CA ASP A 67 3.82 -11.76 4.55
C ASP A 67 4.10 -10.32 4.08
N LEU A 68 3.12 -9.42 4.21
CA LEU A 68 3.25 -8.01 3.85
C LEU A 68 3.78 -7.13 4.99
N SER A 69 3.86 -7.63 6.22
CA SER A 69 4.14 -6.79 7.40
C SER A 69 5.45 -6.03 7.29
N PHE A 70 6.50 -6.68 6.77
CA PHE A 70 7.81 -6.05 6.60
C PHE A 70 7.76 -4.89 5.60
N VAL A 71 7.15 -5.10 4.44
CA VAL A 71 7.11 -4.11 3.36
C VAL A 71 6.17 -2.95 3.69
N VAL A 72 5.06 -3.23 4.39
CA VAL A 72 4.15 -2.19 4.92
C VAL A 72 4.85 -1.36 5.99
N GLY A 73 5.61 -1.99 6.89
CA GLY A 73 6.40 -1.29 7.90
C GLY A 73 7.51 -0.40 7.32
N LEU A 74 8.02 -0.69 6.12
CA LEU A 74 8.95 0.19 5.42
C LEU A 74 8.28 1.46 4.91
N VAL A 75 7.10 1.34 4.29
CA VAL A 75 6.37 2.50 3.74
C VAL A 75 5.74 3.37 4.84
N ASP A 76 5.39 2.77 5.98
CA ASP A 76 4.83 3.47 7.15
C ASP A 76 5.76 4.56 7.72
N ARG A 77 7.08 4.33 7.66
CA ARG A 77 8.09 5.31 8.12
C ARG A 77 8.04 6.66 7.39
N PHE A 78 7.43 6.70 6.20
CA PHE A 78 7.39 7.89 5.35
C PHE A 78 6.05 8.66 5.43
N MET A 79 5.17 8.35 6.41
CA MET A 79 3.89 9.05 6.60
C MET A 79 4.00 10.55 6.87
N LYS A 80 5.13 11.02 7.37
CA LYS A 80 5.36 12.45 7.67
C LYS A 80 5.69 13.26 6.42
N ASN A 81 6.51 12.71 5.52
CA ASN A 81 6.89 13.35 4.25
C ASN A 81 6.90 12.30 3.12
N PRO A 82 5.72 11.97 2.56
CA PRO A 82 5.67 11.01 1.47
C PRO A 82 6.08 11.67 0.16
N HIS A 83 6.77 10.90 -0.67
CA HIS A 83 7.17 11.26 -2.02
C HIS A 83 6.58 10.28 -3.02
N GLU A 84 6.62 10.61 -4.31
CA GLU A 84 6.06 9.77 -5.37
C GLU A 84 6.63 8.34 -5.37
N SER A 85 7.92 8.19 -5.08
CA SER A 85 8.60 6.91 -4.91
C SER A 85 7.98 6.04 -3.81
N HIS A 86 7.59 6.65 -2.68
CA HIS A 86 6.95 5.99 -1.55
C HIS A 86 5.53 5.57 -1.92
N CYS A 87 4.77 6.45 -2.58
CA CYS A 87 3.46 6.13 -3.15
C CYS A 87 3.53 4.96 -4.13
N LYS A 88 4.52 4.95 -5.02
CA LYS A 88 4.71 3.85 -5.98
C LYS A 88 5.02 2.53 -5.30
N ALA A 89 5.81 2.54 -4.22
CA ALA A 89 6.06 1.34 -3.42
C ALA A 89 4.78 0.84 -2.74
N ALA A 90 4.01 1.71 -2.09
CA ALA A 90 2.74 1.36 -1.45
C ALA A 90 1.72 0.80 -2.46
N LYS A 91 1.60 1.43 -3.64
CA LYS A 91 0.78 0.93 -4.75
C LYS A 91 1.23 -0.45 -5.24
N ARG A 92 2.55 -0.70 -5.31
CA ARG A 92 3.06 -2.03 -5.68
C ARG A 92 2.64 -3.11 -4.70
N ILE A 93 2.68 -2.82 -3.40
CA ILE A 93 2.22 -3.75 -2.35
C ILE A 93 0.75 -4.11 -2.58
N LEU A 94 -0.07 -3.15 -3.00
CA LEU A 94 -1.48 -3.36 -3.28
C LEU A 94 -1.74 -4.27 -4.50
N CYS A 95 -0.83 -4.32 -5.47
CA CYS A 95 -0.97 -5.16 -6.67
C CYS A 95 -0.36 -6.57 -6.51
N TYR A 96 0.10 -6.96 -5.31
CA TYR A 96 0.63 -8.30 -5.01
C TYR A 96 -0.42 -9.16 -4.29
#